data_AF-A0A7W6GSX6-F1
#
_entry.id   AF-A0A7W6GSX6-F1
#
_cell.length_a   1.000
_cell.length_b   1.000
_cell.length_c   1.000
_cell.angle_alpha   90.00
_cell.angle_beta   90.00
_cell.angle_gamma   90.00
#
_symmetry.space_group_name_H-M   'P 1'
#
loop_
_entity.id
_entity.type
_entity.pdbx_description
1 polymer ?
#
loop_
_entity_poly.entity_id
_entity_poly.type
_entity_poly.pdbx_seq_one_letter_code
_entity_poly.pdbx_strand_id
1 'polypeptide(L)'
;MSKTRQDFRDKTAQDCLAALAAMPRKQHLAQARLLIYKKGQRPRDLGEQFDLLDGLTKDPVLTEFDRLYALIAGGHKLSEQVSPLSSDWLDRMVVALDEVLAMPIGYGLRKDRTHLVFSALNVMMNLDLATGAHQGDRLAQISFDEAAALNLRRMTPYLFNSVCNLVKVVGIALLHRPDAAHQQAERCAKLMSYAIEINNSEHWWVFSRFKAPRRVDDLSLRAAFGSFRNTMKRLDAIEQAANADAAARRPAFEAVADLCVGQAQPAQKAALIAAASRVLDRTVT
;
A
#
# COMPACT_ATOMS: atom_id res chain seq x y z
N MET A 1 -0.46 -35.49 10.28
CA MET A 1 -1.40 -35.33 9.15
C MET A 1 -1.07 -34.05 8.40
N SER A 2 -0.56 -34.17 7.17
CA SER A 2 -0.35 -33.04 6.27
C SER A 2 -1.71 -32.42 5.95
N LYS A 3 -1.95 -31.15 6.32
CA LYS A 3 -3.13 -30.41 5.87
C LYS A 3 -2.92 -30.09 4.39
N THR A 4 -3.46 -30.92 3.51
CA THR A 4 -3.54 -30.62 2.08
C THR A 4 -4.29 -29.30 1.95
N ARG A 5 -3.58 -28.23 1.60
CA ARG A 5 -4.19 -26.92 1.37
C ARG A 5 -4.96 -27.01 0.07
N GLN A 6 -6.23 -26.62 0.09
CA GLN A 6 -7.04 -26.58 -1.12
C GLN A 6 -6.48 -25.50 -2.05
N ASP A 7 -6.34 -25.86 -3.32
CA ASP A 7 -5.92 -24.95 -4.38
C ASP A 7 -7.16 -24.23 -4.96
N PHE A 8 -7.08 -22.91 -5.05
CA PHE A 8 -8.16 -22.04 -5.53
C PHE A 8 -7.80 -21.33 -6.85
N ARG A 9 -6.61 -21.60 -7.41
CA ARG A 9 -6.09 -20.85 -8.58
C ARG A 9 -6.94 -21.01 -9.84
N ASP A 10 -7.61 -22.14 -9.99
CA ASP A 10 -8.43 -22.49 -11.16
C ASP A 10 -9.94 -22.52 -10.82
N LYS A 11 -10.36 -21.78 -9.79
CA LYS A 11 -11.75 -21.69 -9.34
C LYS A 11 -12.34 -20.30 -9.61
N THR A 12 -13.66 -20.24 -9.79
CA THR A 12 -14.39 -18.97 -9.73
C THR A 12 -14.46 -18.45 -8.29
N ALA A 13 -14.73 -17.17 -8.10
CA ALA A 13 -14.98 -16.54 -6.82
C ALA A 13 -16.12 -17.24 -6.07
N GLN A 14 -17.20 -17.55 -6.78
CA GLN A 14 -18.36 -18.26 -6.22
C GLN A 14 -17.96 -19.65 -5.69
N ASP A 15 -17.19 -20.43 -6.46
CA ASP A 15 -16.69 -21.74 -6.02
C ASP A 15 -15.75 -21.62 -4.83
N CYS A 16 -14.91 -20.58 -4.80
CA CYS A 16 -14.03 -20.31 -3.67
C CYS A 16 -14.83 -20.05 -2.39
N LEU A 17 -15.82 -19.15 -2.45
CA LEU A 17 -16.66 -18.77 -1.32
C LEU A 17 -17.52 -19.96 -0.83
N ALA A 18 -18.09 -20.74 -1.75
CA ALA A 18 -18.85 -21.94 -1.43
C ALA A 18 -17.96 -22.98 -0.72
N ALA A 19 -16.74 -23.20 -1.22
CA ALA A 19 -15.79 -24.11 -0.58
C ALA A 19 -15.36 -23.63 0.81
N LEU A 20 -15.16 -22.32 1.02
CA LEU A 20 -14.89 -21.75 2.33
C LEU A 20 -16.06 -21.97 3.31
N ALA A 21 -17.29 -21.71 2.87
CA ALA A 21 -18.49 -21.89 3.69
C ALA A 21 -18.73 -23.34 4.12
N ALA A 22 -18.29 -24.31 3.32
CA ALA A 22 -18.36 -25.73 3.65
C ALA A 22 -17.29 -26.18 4.67
N MET A 23 -16.30 -25.34 4.99
CA MET A 23 -15.25 -25.69 5.95
C MET A 23 -15.69 -25.47 7.41
N PRO A 24 -15.15 -26.26 8.35
CA PRO A 24 -15.27 -25.92 9.77
C PRO A 24 -14.70 -24.53 10.06
N ARG A 25 -15.34 -23.76 10.95
CA ARG A 25 -15.03 -22.33 11.25
C ARG A 25 -13.52 -22.02 11.35
N LYS A 26 -12.75 -22.85 12.06
CA LYS A 26 -11.30 -22.66 12.23
C LYS A 26 -10.51 -22.82 10.92
N GLN A 27 -10.93 -23.73 10.05
CA GLN A 27 -10.33 -23.97 8.75
C GLN A 27 -10.72 -22.89 7.75
N HIS A 28 -12.00 -22.50 7.72
CA HIS A 28 -12.51 -21.36 6.97
C HIS A 28 -11.71 -20.09 7.28
N LEU A 29 -11.60 -19.72 8.56
CA LEU A 29 -10.82 -18.54 8.98
C LEU A 29 -9.36 -18.60 8.48
N ALA A 30 -8.71 -19.75 8.62
CA ALA A 30 -7.32 -19.91 8.20
C ALA A 30 -7.18 -19.81 6.67
N GLN A 31 -8.10 -20.39 5.91
CA GLN A 31 -8.07 -20.41 4.45
C GLN A 31 -8.45 -19.05 3.86
N ALA A 32 -9.49 -18.39 4.38
CA ALA A 32 -9.87 -17.03 3.98
C ALA A 32 -8.72 -16.05 4.21
N ARG A 33 -8.03 -16.14 5.35
CA ARG A 33 -6.80 -15.37 5.60
C ARG A 33 -5.71 -15.66 4.57
N LEU A 34 -5.49 -16.91 4.19
CA LEU A 34 -4.52 -17.24 3.14
C LEU A 34 -4.88 -16.56 1.81
N LEU A 35 -6.15 -16.61 1.40
CA LEU A 35 -6.63 -15.95 0.18
C LEU A 35 -6.46 -14.43 0.24
N ILE A 36 -6.75 -13.79 1.38
CA ILE A 36 -6.52 -12.36 1.58
C ILE A 36 -5.02 -12.03 1.52
N TYR A 37 -4.17 -12.83 2.16
CA TYR A 37 -2.78 -12.46 2.43
C TYR A 37 -1.75 -12.97 1.42
N LYS A 38 -2.11 -13.94 0.57
CA LYS A 38 -1.21 -14.59 -0.39
C LYS A 38 -1.82 -14.55 -1.79
N LYS A 39 -1.40 -13.55 -2.58
CA LYS A 39 -1.90 -13.31 -3.96
C LYS A 39 -1.86 -14.57 -4.83
N GLY A 40 -0.77 -15.34 -4.77
CA GLY A 40 -0.60 -16.58 -5.55
C GLY A 40 -1.45 -17.79 -5.08
N GLN A 41 -2.39 -17.59 -4.16
CA GLN A 41 -3.35 -18.62 -3.74
C GLN A 41 -4.78 -18.31 -4.22
N ARG A 42 -4.99 -17.15 -4.84
CA ARG A 42 -6.30 -16.70 -5.34
C ARG A 42 -6.53 -17.25 -6.76
N PRO A 43 -7.77 -17.15 -7.29
CA PRO A 43 -8.05 -17.34 -8.72
C PRO A 43 -7.04 -16.60 -9.61
N ARG A 44 -6.71 -17.18 -10.77
CA ARG A 44 -5.82 -16.55 -11.75
C ARG A 44 -6.44 -15.33 -12.40
N ASP A 45 -7.73 -15.40 -12.69
CA ASP A 45 -8.48 -14.30 -13.28
C ASP A 45 -8.57 -13.09 -12.34
N LEU A 46 -8.50 -11.88 -12.90
CA LEU A 46 -8.49 -10.65 -12.12
C LEU A 46 -9.89 -10.27 -11.60
N GLY A 47 -10.93 -10.52 -12.39
CA GLY A 47 -12.32 -10.32 -11.99
C GLY A 47 -12.69 -11.26 -10.85
N GLU A 48 -12.35 -12.54 -10.99
CA GLU A 48 -12.57 -13.55 -9.94
C GLU A 48 -11.80 -13.24 -8.66
N GLN A 49 -10.61 -12.64 -8.75
CA GLN A 49 -9.90 -12.14 -7.58
C GLN A 49 -10.64 -11.01 -6.88
N PHE A 50 -11.20 -10.07 -7.65
CA PHE A 50 -11.97 -8.95 -7.12
C PHE A 50 -13.25 -9.44 -6.44
N ASP A 51 -14.05 -10.26 -7.13
CA ASP A 51 -15.33 -10.78 -6.63
C ASP A 51 -15.13 -11.65 -5.38
N LEU A 52 -14.09 -12.47 -5.34
CA LEU A 52 -13.71 -13.23 -4.15
C LEU A 52 -13.43 -12.29 -2.96
N LEU A 53 -12.66 -11.22 -3.19
CA LEU A 53 -12.30 -10.29 -2.13
C LEU A 53 -13.50 -9.46 -1.68
N ASP A 54 -14.41 -9.08 -2.59
CA ASP A 54 -15.69 -8.45 -2.20
C ASP A 54 -16.52 -9.38 -1.33
N GLY A 55 -16.68 -10.65 -1.71
CA GLY A 55 -17.37 -11.64 -0.90
C GLY A 55 -16.75 -11.77 0.50
N LEU A 56 -15.41 -11.79 0.58
CA LEU A 56 -14.69 -11.85 1.85
C LEU A 56 -14.86 -10.59 2.71
N THR A 57 -15.18 -9.42 2.15
CA THR A 57 -15.51 -8.24 2.96
C THR A 57 -16.79 -8.40 3.78
N LYS A 58 -17.63 -9.39 3.45
CA LYS A 58 -18.93 -9.66 4.11
C LYS A 58 -18.92 -10.95 4.92
N ASP A 59 -17.76 -11.61 5.03
CA ASP A 59 -17.64 -12.91 5.65
C ASP A 59 -17.76 -12.83 7.19
N PRO A 60 -18.75 -13.50 7.81
CA PRO A 60 -18.99 -13.43 9.26
C PRO A 60 -17.99 -14.24 10.09
N VAL A 61 -17.19 -15.12 9.47
CA VAL A 61 -16.13 -15.88 10.16
C VAL A 61 -14.88 -15.05 10.33
N LEU A 62 -14.66 -14.07 9.45
CA LEU A 62 -13.53 -13.14 9.51
C LEU A 62 -13.67 -12.15 10.65
N THR A 63 -12.53 -11.67 11.14
CA THR A 63 -12.50 -10.49 12.03
C THR A 63 -12.74 -9.22 11.21
N GLU A 64 -13.14 -8.14 11.86
CA GLU A 64 -13.25 -6.81 11.24
C GLU A 64 -11.95 -6.43 10.50
N PHE A 65 -10.82 -6.68 11.15
CA PHE A 65 -9.51 -6.44 10.57
C PHE A 65 -9.21 -7.26 9.31
N ASP A 66 -9.62 -8.53 9.28
CA ASP A 66 -9.49 -9.36 8.08
C ASP A 66 -10.40 -8.84 6.94
N ARG A 67 -11.61 -8.37 7.27
CA ARG A 67 -12.53 -7.76 6.29
C ARG A 67 -11.97 -6.45 5.73
N LEU A 68 -11.36 -5.60 6.57
CA LEU A 68 -10.67 -4.38 6.13
C LEU A 68 -9.53 -4.71 5.16
N TYR A 69 -8.74 -5.75 5.44
CA TYR A 69 -7.70 -6.18 4.50
C TYR A 69 -8.25 -6.75 3.20
N ALA A 70 -9.39 -7.46 3.25
CA ALA A 70 -10.09 -7.91 2.05
C ALA A 70 -10.53 -6.70 1.20
N LEU A 71 -11.07 -5.65 1.84
CA LEU A 71 -11.48 -4.40 1.19
C LEU A 71 -10.30 -3.69 0.50
N ILE A 72 -9.17 -3.52 1.20
CA ILE A 72 -7.95 -2.93 0.63
C ILE A 72 -7.40 -3.79 -0.51
N ALA A 73 -7.36 -5.12 -0.33
CA ALA A 73 -6.88 -6.03 -1.36
C ALA A 73 -7.79 -6.03 -2.60
N GLY A 74 -9.10 -5.95 -2.43
CA GLY A 74 -10.07 -5.82 -3.52
C GLY A 74 -9.91 -4.51 -4.26
N GLY A 75 -9.71 -3.39 -3.55
CA GLY A 75 -9.45 -2.09 -4.17
C GLY A 75 -8.18 -2.08 -5.04
N HIS A 76 -7.13 -2.79 -4.62
CA HIS A 76 -5.98 -3.04 -5.50
C HIS A 76 -6.39 -3.76 -6.79
N LYS A 77 -7.20 -4.83 -6.71
CA LYS A 77 -7.64 -5.58 -7.91
C LYS A 77 -8.53 -4.72 -8.80
N LEU A 78 -9.44 -3.94 -8.23
CA LEU A 78 -10.30 -3.03 -8.97
C LEU A 78 -9.47 -2.01 -9.76
N SER A 79 -8.47 -1.40 -9.11
CA SER A 79 -7.55 -0.46 -9.78
C SER A 79 -6.74 -1.09 -10.92
N GLU A 80 -6.66 -2.42 -10.99
CA GLU A 80 -5.94 -3.15 -12.05
C GLU A 80 -6.82 -3.46 -13.27
N GLN A 81 -8.15 -3.30 -13.21
CA GLN A 81 -9.10 -3.71 -14.27
C GLN A 81 -9.24 -2.73 -15.45
N VAL A 82 -8.73 -1.49 -15.34
CA VAL A 82 -8.59 -0.47 -16.43
C VAL A 82 -9.89 0.00 -17.13
N SER A 83 -11.07 -0.55 -16.84
CA SER A 83 -12.37 -0.04 -17.33
C SER A 83 -12.87 1.16 -16.52
N PRO A 84 -13.89 1.92 -16.97
CA PRO A 84 -14.52 2.93 -16.13
C PRO A 84 -14.90 2.31 -14.79
N LEU A 85 -14.24 2.75 -13.73
CA LEU A 85 -14.44 2.20 -12.39
C LEU A 85 -15.55 3.00 -11.70
N SER A 86 -16.47 2.32 -11.04
CA SER A 86 -17.40 2.97 -10.12
C SER A 86 -16.64 3.49 -8.89
N SER A 87 -17.07 4.63 -8.33
CA SER A 87 -16.56 5.15 -7.06
C SER A 87 -17.05 4.35 -5.86
N ASP A 88 -18.04 3.46 -5.99
CA ASP A 88 -18.67 2.75 -4.86
C ASP A 88 -17.65 2.04 -3.94
N TRP A 89 -16.58 1.48 -4.53
CA TRP A 89 -15.53 0.83 -3.75
C TRP A 89 -14.70 1.85 -2.95
N LEU A 90 -14.40 3.00 -3.55
CA LEU A 90 -13.73 4.09 -2.86
C LEU A 90 -14.61 4.62 -1.72
N ASP A 91 -15.92 4.76 -1.94
CA ASP A 91 -16.86 5.23 -0.92
C ASP A 91 -16.89 4.29 0.30
N ARG A 92 -16.92 2.97 0.06
CA ARG A 92 -16.77 1.96 1.12
C ARG A 92 -15.43 2.08 1.85
N MET A 93 -14.35 2.36 1.14
CA MET A 93 -13.04 2.57 1.75
C MET A 93 -12.96 3.87 2.55
N VAL A 94 -13.66 4.93 2.13
CA VAL A 94 -13.75 6.19 2.88
C VAL A 94 -14.47 5.97 4.19
N VAL A 95 -15.57 5.21 4.21
CA VAL A 95 -16.26 4.84 5.46
C VAL A 95 -15.34 4.03 6.38
N ALA A 96 -14.63 3.04 5.82
CA ALA A 96 -13.70 2.21 6.57
C ALA A 96 -12.44 2.95 7.05
N LEU A 97 -12.09 4.10 6.45
CA LEU A 97 -10.89 4.83 6.80
C LEU A 97 -10.93 5.33 8.24
N ASP A 98 -12.09 5.78 8.72
CA ASP A 98 -12.24 6.26 10.10
C ASP A 98 -11.96 5.14 11.12
N GLU A 99 -12.41 3.92 10.84
CA GLU A 99 -12.09 2.73 11.65
C GLU A 99 -10.59 2.46 11.66
N VAL A 100 -9.94 2.50 10.49
CA VAL A 100 -8.50 2.30 10.34
C VAL A 100 -7.69 3.37 11.08
N LEU A 101 -8.13 4.63 11.04
CA LEU A 101 -7.48 5.75 11.72
C LEU A 101 -7.61 5.64 13.25
N ALA A 102 -8.72 5.11 13.76
CA ALA A 102 -8.97 4.90 15.19
C ALA A 102 -8.24 3.69 15.78
N MET A 103 -7.66 2.82 14.96
CA MET A 103 -6.97 1.62 15.43
C MET A 103 -5.75 1.94 16.31
N PRO A 104 -5.40 1.08 17.28
CA PRO A 104 -4.18 1.26 18.08
C PRO A 104 -2.91 0.91 17.29
N ILE A 105 -1.81 1.59 17.60
CA ILE A 105 -0.47 1.19 17.13
C ILE A 105 -0.09 -0.12 17.84
N GLY A 106 0.18 -1.16 17.04
CA GLY A 106 0.45 -2.52 17.52
C GLY A 106 1.71 -3.15 16.90
N TYR A 107 2.11 -4.30 17.44
CA TYR A 107 3.23 -5.08 16.91
C TYR A 107 2.77 -6.05 15.81
N GLY A 108 3.39 -5.94 14.63
CA GLY A 108 3.21 -6.84 13.50
C GLY A 108 2.75 -6.09 12.24
N LEU A 109 3.49 -6.24 11.13
CA LEU A 109 3.23 -5.51 9.87
C LEU A 109 1.76 -5.46 9.45
N ARG A 110 1.05 -6.59 9.58
CA ARG A 110 -0.36 -6.73 9.19
C ARG A 110 -1.29 -6.73 10.38
N LYS A 111 -0.93 -6.03 11.45
CA LYS A 111 -1.74 -5.74 12.64
C LYS A 111 -1.39 -4.34 13.18
N ASP A 112 -0.54 -3.63 12.45
CA ASP A 112 -0.03 -2.32 12.79
C ASP A 112 -0.86 -1.29 12.02
N ARG A 113 -1.53 -0.41 12.78
CA ARG A 113 -2.26 0.75 12.26
C ARG A 113 -1.43 1.49 11.22
N THR A 114 -0.16 1.75 11.49
CA THR A 114 0.72 2.55 10.62
C THR A 114 0.80 1.94 9.22
N HIS A 115 1.02 0.63 9.13
CA HIS A 115 1.07 -0.05 7.85
C HIS A 115 -0.29 -0.06 7.14
N LEU A 116 -1.37 -0.26 7.89
CA LEU A 116 -2.72 -0.35 7.34
C LEU A 116 -3.20 0.98 6.77
N VAL A 117 -3.00 2.08 7.51
CA VAL A 117 -3.35 3.45 7.09
C VAL A 117 -2.72 3.77 5.74
N PHE A 118 -1.39 3.65 5.61
CA PHE A 118 -0.73 3.96 4.34
C PHE A 118 -1.03 2.93 3.24
N SER A 119 -1.39 1.70 3.58
CA SER A 119 -1.86 0.74 2.57
C SER A 119 -3.24 1.12 2.04
N ALA A 120 -4.16 1.52 2.92
CA ALA A 120 -5.50 1.98 2.56
C ALA A 120 -5.43 3.26 1.73
N LEU A 121 -4.73 4.29 2.22
CA LEU A 121 -4.55 5.57 1.52
C LEU A 121 -3.91 5.39 0.14
N ASN A 122 -2.95 4.49 0.00
CA ASN A 122 -2.35 4.17 -1.29
C ASN A 122 -3.39 3.66 -2.29
N VAL A 123 -4.25 2.73 -1.87
CA VAL A 123 -5.31 2.21 -2.73
C VAL A 123 -6.35 3.28 -3.03
N MET A 124 -6.79 4.01 -2.00
CA MET A 124 -7.82 5.04 -2.13
C MET A 124 -7.41 6.14 -3.11
N MET A 125 -6.17 6.64 -3.04
CA MET A 125 -5.73 7.67 -3.98
C MET A 125 -5.54 7.15 -5.41
N ASN A 126 -5.13 5.90 -5.60
CA ASN A 126 -5.12 5.30 -6.94
C ASN A 126 -6.54 5.11 -7.48
N LEU A 127 -7.50 4.72 -6.63
CA LEU A 127 -8.90 4.64 -7.03
C LEU A 127 -9.49 6.02 -7.30
N ASP A 128 -9.16 7.05 -6.52
CA ASP A 128 -9.59 8.43 -6.77
C ASP A 128 -9.09 8.94 -8.13
N LEU A 129 -7.82 8.71 -8.45
CA LEU A 129 -7.27 9.01 -9.78
C LEU A 129 -8.01 8.24 -10.89
N ALA A 130 -8.23 6.94 -10.70
CA ALA A 130 -8.83 6.08 -11.73
C ALA A 130 -10.33 6.38 -11.96
N THR A 131 -11.06 6.72 -10.90
CA THR A 131 -12.52 6.99 -10.94
C THR A 131 -12.82 8.46 -11.22
N GLY A 132 -11.90 9.38 -10.89
CA GLY A 132 -12.15 10.81 -10.90
C GLY A 132 -13.08 11.26 -9.77
N ALA A 133 -13.15 10.55 -8.65
CA ALA A 133 -14.09 10.81 -7.54
C ALA A 133 -13.81 12.11 -6.75
N HIS A 134 -12.75 12.85 -7.08
CA HIS A 134 -12.43 14.18 -6.55
C HIS A 134 -12.26 14.24 -5.02
N GLN A 135 -11.84 13.15 -4.39
CA GLN A 135 -11.44 13.08 -2.97
C GLN A 135 -9.95 13.43 -2.76
N GLY A 136 -9.19 13.61 -3.82
CA GLY A 136 -7.73 13.78 -3.81
C GLY A 136 -7.19 14.78 -2.78
N ASP A 137 -7.79 15.97 -2.65
CA ASP A 137 -7.32 16.99 -1.69
C ASP A 137 -7.51 16.53 -0.23
N ARG A 138 -8.66 15.93 0.08
CA ARG A 138 -8.96 15.39 1.41
C ARG A 138 -8.01 14.24 1.74
N LEU A 139 -7.82 13.31 0.80
CA LEU A 139 -6.93 12.17 0.99
C LEU A 139 -5.46 12.60 1.11
N ALA A 140 -5.05 13.63 0.36
CA ALA A 140 -3.72 14.22 0.47
C ALA A 140 -3.49 14.83 1.86
N GLN A 141 -4.46 15.59 2.37
CA GLN A 141 -4.38 16.18 3.71
C GLN A 141 -4.25 15.10 4.79
N ILE A 142 -5.12 14.09 4.78
CA ILE A 142 -5.06 12.95 5.71
C ILE A 142 -3.69 12.26 5.63
N SER A 143 -3.17 12.07 4.42
CA SER A 143 -1.86 11.45 4.22
C SER A 143 -0.72 12.24 4.85
N PHE A 144 -0.73 13.57 4.72
CA PHE A 144 0.28 14.43 5.30
C PHE A 144 0.18 14.52 6.82
N ASP A 145 -1.04 14.55 7.36
CA ASP A 145 -1.31 14.58 8.79
C ASP A 145 -0.86 13.27 9.44
N GLU A 146 -1.17 12.13 8.83
CA GLU A 146 -0.73 10.81 9.30
C GLU A 146 0.78 10.65 9.27
N ALA A 147 1.45 11.16 8.22
CA ALA A 147 2.91 11.18 8.16
C ALA A 147 3.53 12.08 9.24
N ALA A 148 2.88 13.20 9.58
CA ALA A 148 3.33 14.12 10.63
C ALA A 148 3.11 13.54 12.04
N ALA A 149 2.01 12.82 12.24
CA ALA A 149 1.57 12.30 13.54
C ALA A 149 2.26 10.99 13.95
N LEU A 150 3.21 10.48 13.16
CA LEU A 150 3.93 9.25 13.47
C LEU A 150 4.64 9.34 14.83
N ASN A 151 4.21 8.52 15.77
CA ASN A 151 4.87 8.39 17.06
C ASN A 151 6.09 7.46 16.93
N LEU A 152 7.25 8.04 16.62
CA LEU A 152 8.52 7.32 16.40
C LEU A 152 8.91 6.41 17.57
N ARG A 153 8.57 6.77 18.82
CA ARG A 153 8.87 5.94 20.01
C ARG A 153 8.10 4.63 20.06
N ARG A 154 7.00 4.53 19.30
CA ARG A 154 6.15 3.32 19.22
C ARG A 154 6.34 2.56 17.92
N MET A 155 7.27 2.99 17.06
CA MET A 155 7.52 2.34 15.79
C MET A 155 8.30 1.04 16.01
N THR A 156 8.02 0.07 15.14
CA THR A 156 8.69 -1.24 15.13
C THR A 156 9.59 -1.32 13.90
N PRO A 157 10.46 -2.34 13.76
CA PRO A 157 11.24 -2.53 12.53
C PRO A 157 10.39 -2.63 11.25
N TYR A 158 9.08 -2.91 11.38
CA TYR A 158 8.14 -2.87 10.26
C TYR A 158 7.91 -1.47 9.68
N LEU A 159 8.37 -0.40 10.33
CA LEU A 159 8.40 0.94 9.75
C LEU A 159 9.13 0.94 8.40
N PHE A 160 10.15 0.09 8.22
CA PHE A 160 10.83 -0.10 6.94
C PHE A 160 9.88 -0.49 5.79
N ASN A 161 8.88 -1.31 6.08
CA ASN A 161 7.88 -1.70 5.11
C ASN A 161 6.79 -0.62 4.99
N SER A 162 6.41 0.00 6.10
CA SER A 162 5.37 1.04 6.12
C SER A 162 5.81 2.31 5.40
N VAL A 163 7.07 2.71 5.53
CA VAL A 163 7.64 3.88 4.83
C VAL A 163 7.61 3.70 3.31
N CYS A 164 7.72 2.45 2.82
CA CYS A 164 7.57 2.15 1.40
C CYS A 164 6.17 2.48 0.87
N ASN A 165 5.12 2.35 1.69
CA ASN A 165 3.77 2.76 1.30
C ASN A 165 3.55 4.25 1.56
N LEU A 166 4.07 4.79 2.67
CA LEU A 166 4.01 6.21 2.99
C LEU A 166 4.55 7.07 1.85
N VAL A 167 5.74 6.77 1.33
CA VAL A 167 6.36 7.60 0.26
C VAL A 167 5.57 7.52 -1.04
N LYS A 168 4.95 6.37 -1.38
CA LYS A 168 4.04 6.28 -2.53
C LYS A 168 2.83 7.16 -2.35
N VAL A 169 2.21 7.07 -1.17
CA VAL A 169 1.04 7.86 -0.76
C VAL A 169 1.38 9.34 -0.87
N VAL A 170 2.46 9.78 -0.23
CA VAL A 170 2.92 11.17 -0.28
C VAL A 170 3.16 11.62 -1.72
N GLY A 171 3.81 10.80 -2.55
CA GLY A 171 4.02 11.13 -3.95
C GLY A 171 2.72 11.35 -4.73
N ILE A 172 1.70 10.51 -4.54
CA ILE A 172 0.39 10.69 -5.17
C ILE A 172 -0.33 11.93 -4.59
N ALA A 173 -0.31 12.10 -3.27
CA ALA A 173 -0.91 13.24 -2.58
C ALA A 173 -0.34 14.57 -3.06
N LEU A 174 0.96 14.62 -3.35
CA LEU A 174 1.65 15.79 -3.87
C LEU A 174 1.22 16.19 -5.29
N LEU A 175 0.59 15.29 -6.06
CA LEU A 175 -0.03 15.67 -7.34
C LEU A 175 -1.22 16.60 -7.13
N HIS A 176 -1.96 16.41 -6.04
CA HIS A 176 -3.10 17.24 -5.64
C HIS A 176 -2.66 18.50 -4.87
N ARG A 177 -1.60 18.38 -4.08
CA ARG A 177 -1.10 19.44 -3.19
C ARG A 177 0.39 19.72 -3.42
N PRO A 178 0.77 20.26 -4.60
CA PRO A 178 2.17 20.48 -4.97
C PRO A 178 2.85 21.59 -4.17
N ASP A 179 2.08 22.42 -3.46
CA ASP A 179 2.55 23.43 -2.51
C ASP A 179 3.28 22.81 -1.31
N ALA A 180 2.91 21.59 -0.92
CA ALA A 180 3.50 20.89 0.22
C ALA A 180 4.83 20.17 -0.10
N ALA A 181 5.30 20.21 -1.35
CA ALA A 181 6.40 19.37 -1.84
C ALA A 181 7.68 19.48 -1.00
N HIS A 182 8.13 20.69 -0.67
CA HIS A 182 9.34 20.89 0.12
C HIS A 182 9.23 20.28 1.53
N GLN A 183 8.12 20.55 2.22
CA GLN A 183 7.89 20.01 3.56
C GLN A 183 7.81 18.48 3.56
N GLN A 184 7.13 17.90 2.57
CA GLN A 184 6.96 16.45 2.49
C GLN A 184 8.21 15.73 2.00
N ALA A 185 9.02 16.34 1.13
CA ALA A 185 10.33 15.83 0.73
C ALA A 185 11.24 15.67 1.96
N GLU A 186 11.39 16.74 2.75
CA GLU A 186 12.18 16.72 3.98
C GLU A 186 11.68 15.67 4.97
N ARG A 187 10.35 15.57 5.15
CA ARG A 187 9.74 14.59 6.05
C ARG A 187 9.98 13.16 5.58
N CYS A 188 9.78 12.87 4.30
CA CYS A 188 10.05 11.56 3.73
C CYS A 188 11.53 11.18 3.85
N ALA A 189 12.46 12.11 3.63
CA ALA A 189 13.88 11.88 3.82
C ALA A 189 14.21 11.51 5.28
N LYS A 190 13.70 12.27 6.25
CA LYS A 190 13.87 11.96 7.69
C LYS A 190 13.28 10.60 8.06
N LEU A 191 12.07 10.30 7.62
CA LEU A 191 11.42 9.00 7.87
C LEU A 191 12.14 7.84 7.20
N MET A 192 12.72 8.06 6.01
CA MET A 192 13.51 7.07 5.29
C MET A 192 14.80 6.75 6.03
N SER A 193 15.53 7.79 6.44
CA SER A 193 16.73 7.68 7.27
C SER A 193 16.42 6.91 8.56
N TYR A 194 15.37 7.32 9.29
CA TYR A 194 14.95 6.64 10.51
C TYR A 194 14.51 5.18 10.27
N ALA A 195 13.86 4.90 9.14
CA ALA A 195 13.46 3.54 8.77
C ALA A 195 14.67 2.62 8.48
N ILE A 196 15.78 3.16 7.96
CA ILE A 196 17.05 2.42 7.83
C ILE A 196 17.61 2.11 9.20
N GLU A 197 17.67 3.09 10.09
CA GLU A 197 18.19 2.96 11.45
C GLU A 197 17.40 1.94 12.29
N ILE A 198 16.06 2.05 12.32
CA ILE A 198 15.20 1.16 13.12
C ILE A 198 15.15 -0.27 12.57
N ASN A 199 15.41 -0.46 11.26
CA ASN A 199 15.47 -1.77 10.62
C ASN A 199 16.86 -2.41 10.70
N ASN A 200 17.81 -1.70 11.31
CA ASN A 200 19.16 -2.17 11.53
C ASN A 200 19.22 -3.07 12.79
N SER A 201 18.84 -4.33 12.60
CA SER A 201 19.09 -5.41 13.56
C SER A 201 20.58 -5.74 13.71
N GLU A 202 21.42 -5.32 12.76
CA GLU A 202 22.89 -5.27 12.86
C GLU A 202 23.37 -4.11 13.77
N HIS A 203 22.52 -3.57 14.63
CA HIS A 203 22.94 -2.87 15.85
C HIS A 203 22.32 -3.45 17.12
N TRP A 204 21.50 -4.50 17.01
CA TRP A 204 21.01 -5.24 18.18
C TRP A 204 22.07 -6.21 18.73
N TRP A 205 23.06 -6.61 17.91
CA TRP A 205 24.22 -7.43 18.31
C TRP A 205 25.39 -6.64 18.95
N VAL A 206 25.37 -5.29 18.92
CA VAL A 206 26.35 -4.46 19.65
C VAL A 206 26.17 -4.63 21.15
N PHE A 207 24.99 -5.13 21.57
CA PHE A 207 24.69 -5.60 22.92
C PHE A 207 24.77 -7.13 23.09
N SER A 208 25.69 -7.79 22.40
CA SER A 208 26.31 -9.09 22.74
C SER A 208 26.02 -10.30 21.82
N ARG A 209 27.08 -10.79 21.16
CA ARG A 209 27.39 -12.23 20.92
C ARG A 209 26.89 -13.01 19.67
N PHE A 210 26.39 -12.41 18.60
CA PHE A 210 26.09 -13.21 17.37
C PHE A 210 26.87 -12.78 16.11
N LYS A 211 27.35 -13.80 15.39
CA LYS A 211 28.35 -13.80 14.31
C LYS A 211 28.08 -12.77 13.22
N ALA A 212 28.94 -11.75 13.11
CA ALA A 212 29.06 -10.96 11.88
C ALA A 212 29.42 -11.90 10.70
N PRO A 213 28.76 -11.75 9.53
CA PRO A 213 29.13 -12.47 8.31
C PRO A 213 30.62 -12.25 8.00
N ARG A 214 31.35 -13.30 7.63
CA ARG A 214 32.80 -13.20 7.35
C ARG A 214 33.06 -12.74 5.91
N ARG A 215 32.10 -12.96 5.00
CA ARG A 215 32.19 -12.65 3.59
C ARG A 215 30.90 -12.00 3.10
N VAL A 216 31.00 -11.20 2.04
CA VAL A 216 29.83 -10.61 1.36
C VAL A 216 28.90 -11.71 0.81
N ASP A 217 29.47 -12.83 0.36
CA ASP A 217 28.71 -13.97 -0.17
C ASP A 217 27.78 -14.63 0.86
N ASP A 218 28.03 -14.43 2.17
CA ASP A 218 27.19 -14.94 3.25
C ASP A 218 25.93 -14.07 3.48
N LEU A 219 25.88 -12.89 2.83
CA LEU A 219 24.76 -11.96 2.93
C LEU A 219 23.62 -12.42 2.03
N SER A 220 22.43 -12.56 2.60
CA SER A 220 21.21 -12.78 1.82
C SER A 220 20.51 -11.45 1.54
N LEU A 221 20.08 -11.25 0.29
CA LEU A 221 19.28 -10.08 -0.06
C LEU A 221 17.91 -10.19 0.63
N ARG A 222 17.55 -9.19 1.45
CA ARG A 222 16.25 -9.17 2.11
C ARG A 222 15.11 -9.10 1.08
N ALA A 223 14.04 -9.84 1.33
CA ALA A 223 12.85 -9.86 0.46
C ALA A 223 12.24 -8.45 0.24
N ALA A 224 12.37 -7.55 1.21
CA ALA A 224 11.84 -6.18 1.13
C ALA A 224 12.79 -5.18 0.41
N PHE A 225 14.05 -5.56 0.14
CA PHE A 225 15.06 -4.63 -0.38
C PHE A 225 14.69 -4.05 -1.74
N GLY A 226 14.09 -4.84 -2.64
CA GLY A 226 13.62 -4.34 -3.94
C GLY A 226 12.56 -3.23 -3.82
N SER A 227 11.61 -3.36 -2.89
CA SER A 227 10.63 -2.29 -2.59
C SER A 227 11.32 -1.06 -2.02
N PHE A 228 12.32 -1.27 -1.18
CA PHE A 228 13.07 -0.19 -0.54
C PHE A 228 13.86 0.62 -1.58
N ARG A 229 14.59 -0.04 -2.48
CA ARG A 229 15.29 0.62 -3.59
C ARG A 229 14.34 1.45 -4.46
N ASN A 230 13.17 0.92 -4.77
CA ASN A 230 12.16 1.67 -5.52
C ASN A 230 11.57 2.84 -4.72
N THR A 231 11.62 2.78 -3.40
CA THR A 231 11.17 3.87 -2.52
C THR A 231 12.19 5.01 -2.49
N MET A 232 13.50 4.71 -2.50
CA MET A 232 14.54 5.73 -2.67
C MET A 232 14.35 6.51 -3.98
N LYS A 233 14.12 5.82 -5.10
CA LYS A 233 13.83 6.49 -6.38
C LYS A 233 12.63 7.44 -6.33
N ARG A 234 11.59 7.07 -5.56
CA ARG A 234 10.41 7.95 -5.35
C ARG A 234 10.77 9.17 -4.52
N LEU A 235 11.58 8.99 -3.47
CA LEU A 235 12.09 10.09 -2.66
C LEU A 235 12.90 11.06 -3.52
N ASP A 236 13.85 10.54 -4.33
CA ASP A 236 14.66 11.37 -5.24
C ASP A 236 13.76 12.19 -6.19
N ALA A 237 12.71 11.60 -6.75
CA ALA A 237 11.76 12.32 -7.61
C ALA A 237 10.94 13.38 -6.86
N ILE A 238 10.53 13.09 -5.62
CA ILE A 238 9.83 14.06 -4.77
C ILE A 238 10.75 15.23 -4.41
N GLU A 239 12.02 14.96 -4.11
CA GLU A 239 13.03 15.99 -3.85
C GLU A 239 13.32 16.84 -5.10
N GLN A 240 13.37 16.21 -6.28
CA GLN A 240 13.47 16.94 -7.55
C GLN A 240 12.26 17.85 -7.77
N ALA A 241 11.04 17.35 -7.54
CA ALA A 241 9.82 18.16 -7.66
C ALA A 241 9.76 19.31 -6.63
N ALA A 242 10.27 19.09 -5.42
CA ALA A 242 10.35 20.11 -4.38
C ALA A 242 11.34 21.25 -4.72
N ASN A 243 12.40 20.95 -5.46
CA ASN A 243 13.45 21.90 -5.84
C ASN A 243 13.34 22.41 -7.28
N ALA A 244 12.34 21.94 -8.04
CA ALA A 244 12.13 22.33 -9.41
C ALA A 244 11.73 23.81 -9.51
N ASP A 245 12.35 24.52 -10.45
CA ASP A 245 11.89 25.86 -10.84
C ASP A 245 10.57 25.78 -11.63
N ALA A 246 10.01 26.94 -11.97
CA ALA A 246 8.73 27.02 -12.67
C ALA A 246 8.69 26.22 -13.98
N ALA A 247 9.79 26.19 -14.75
CA ALA A 247 9.85 25.50 -16.03
C ALA A 247 9.96 23.97 -15.86
N ALA A 248 10.67 23.51 -14.83
CA ALA A 248 10.89 22.10 -14.55
C ALA A 248 9.81 21.49 -13.63
N ARG A 249 8.95 22.31 -13.01
CA ARG A 249 8.00 21.86 -11.98
C ARG A 249 7.08 20.76 -12.50
N ARG A 250 6.38 21.00 -13.60
CA ARG A 250 5.44 20.03 -14.16
C ARG A 250 6.12 18.71 -14.57
N PRO A 251 7.22 18.70 -15.37
CA PRO A 251 7.96 17.48 -15.65
C PRO A 251 8.43 16.72 -14.40
N ALA A 252 8.82 17.42 -13.34
CA ALA A 252 9.23 16.79 -12.09
C ALA A 252 8.05 16.08 -11.39
N PHE A 253 6.85 16.67 -11.36
CA PHE A 253 5.66 16.01 -10.84
C PHE A 253 5.16 14.87 -11.72
N GLU A 254 5.36 14.93 -13.04
CA GLU A 254 5.09 13.79 -13.93
C GLU A 254 6.01 12.60 -13.60
N ALA A 255 7.28 12.85 -13.26
CA ALA A 255 8.19 11.81 -12.77
C ALA A 255 7.77 11.24 -11.40
N VAL A 256 7.26 12.09 -10.50
CA VAL A 256 6.66 11.62 -9.24
C VAL A 256 5.48 10.69 -9.52
N ALA A 257 4.58 11.08 -10.42
CA ALA A 257 3.44 10.26 -10.82
C ALA A 257 3.90 8.89 -11.38
N ASP A 258 4.87 8.88 -12.31
CA ASP A 258 5.41 7.66 -12.94
C ASP A 258 5.86 6.60 -11.92
N LEU A 259 6.47 7.06 -10.83
CA LEU A 259 7.04 6.19 -9.82
C LEU A 259 6.05 5.80 -8.71
N CYS A 260 5.06 6.66 -8.42
CA CYS A 260 4.19 6.52 -7.24
C CYS A 260 2.84 5.87 -7.52
N VAL A 261 2.28 6.01 -8.72
CA VAL A 261 0.99 5.38 -9.07
C VAL A 261 1.08 3.84 -9.16
N GLY A 262 -0.08 3.19 -9.15
CA GLY A 262 -0.26 1.77 -9.36
C GLY A 262 0.40 1.28 -10.65
N GLN A 263 1.17 0.19 -10.54
CA GLN A 263 2.01 -0.31 -11.63
C GLN A 263 2.02 -1.84 -11.70
N ALA A 264 0.94 -2.50 -11.27
CA ALA A 264 0.87 -3.96 -11.30
C ALA A 264 0.76 -4.49 -12.75
N GLN A 265 0.16 -3.71 -13.65
CA GLN A 265 0.09 -3.98 -15.08
C GLN A 265 0.37 -2.71 -15.90
N PRO A 266 0.93 -2.81 -17.12
CA PRO A 266 1.20 -1.64 -17.96
C PRO A 266 -0.04 -0.78 -18.27
N ALA A 267 -1.18 -1.43 -18.55
CA ALA A 267 -2.43 -0.73 -18.85
C ALA A 267 -2.97 0.07 -17.66
N GLN A 268 -2.85 -0.48 -16.44
CA GLN A 268 -3.16 0.26 -15.19
C GLN A 268 -2.28 1.50 -15.07
N LYS A 269 -0.95 1.33 -15.23
CA LYS A 269 -0.01 2.45 -15.11
C LYS A 269 -0.35 3.55 -16.11
N ALA A 270 -0.57 3.21 -17.38
CA ALA A 270 -0.93 4.17 -18.42
C ALA A 270 -2.20 4.95 -18.07
N ALA A 271 -3.26 4.28 -17.61
CA ALA A 271 -4.50 4.93 -17.22
C ALA A 271 -4.32 5.89 -16.03
N LEU A 272 -3.55 5.48 -15.01
CA LEU A 272 -3.27 6.31 -13.83
C LEU A 272 -2.38 7.51 -14.16
N ILE A 273 -1.42 7.37 -15.07
CA ILE A 273 -0.58 8.48 -15.53
C ILE A 273 -1.41 9.49 -16.33
N ALA A 274 -2.30 9.02 -17.20
CA ALA A 274 -3.21 9.90 -17.92
C ALA A 274 -4.14 10.66 -16.94
N ALA A 275 -4.61 10.00 -15.87
CA ALA A 275 -5.40 10.65 -14.83
C ALA A 275 -4.58 11.66 -14.02
N ALA A 276 -3.36 11.30 -13.61
CA ALA A 276 -2.44 12.19 -12.91
C ALA A 276 -2.13 13.45 -13.72
N SER A 277 -1.90 13.34 -15.02
CA SER A 277 -1.66 14.49 -15.90
C SER A 277 -2.81 15.51 -15.86
N ARG A 278 -4.07 15.03 -15.87
CA ARG A 278 -5.26 15.90 -15.71
C ARG A 278 -5.37 16.55 -14.32
N VAL A 279 -4.81 15.93 -13.28
CA VAL A 279 -4.71 16.57 -11.96
C VAL A 279 -3.66 17.68 -12.01
N LEU A 280 -2.48 17.40 -12.58
CA LEU A 280 -1.39 18.37 -12.69
C LEU A 280 -1.75 19.58 -13.54
N ASP A 281 -2.55 19.42 -14.60
CA ASP A 281 -3.11 20.53 -15.38
C ASP A 281 -3.84 21.57 -14.52
N ARG A 282 -4.37 21.15 -13.37
CA ARG A 282 -5.15 22.00 -12.45
C ARG A 282 -4.33 22.51 -11.27
N THR A 283 -3.26 21.82 -10.89
CA THR A 283 -2.53 22.06 -9.64
C THR A 283 -1.12 22.62 -9.84
N VAL A 284 -0.52 22.40 -11.01
CA VAL A 284 0.84 22.85 -11.35
C VAL A 284 0.79 23.72 -12.60
N THR A 285 0.68 25.03 -12.38
CA THR A 285 0.78 26.08 -13.41
C THR A 285 2.17 26.69 -13.46
#